data_AF-A0A6P0NEP4-F1
#
_entry.id   AF-A0A6P0NEP4-F1
#
_cell.length_a   1.000
_cell.length_b   1.000
_cell.length_c   1.000
_cell.angle_alpha   90.00
_cell.angle_beta   90.00
_cell.angle_gamma   90.00
#
_symmetry.space_group_name_H-M   'P 1'
#
loop_
_entity.id
_entity.type
_entity.pdbx_description
1 polymer ?
#
loop_
_entity_poly.entity_id
_entity_poly.type
_entity_poly.pdbx_seq_one_letter_code
_entity_poly.pdbx_strand_id
1 'polypeptide(L)'
;LQAISAVFDSPATLDRLCAISGGHVRNLLVLLRNCLRKEDPPLSRTCLESVIKRRCHDLIRAISDDEWELLNQVAKHKILRGEEESQILLRSLFVFEYQYHGERWFDINPVLTEAEKFKATSRLNLGQRIFGKE
;
A
#
# COMPACT_ATOMS: atom_id res chain seq x y z
N LEU A 1 21.26 3.01 -14.59
CA LEU A 1 21.74 2.51 -13.28
C LEU A 1 22.53 3.57 -12.50
N GLN A 2 23.49 4.29 -13.08
CA GLN A 2 24.24 5.37 -12.38
C GLN A 2 23.37 6.49 -11.76
N ALA A 3 22.21 6.80 -12.35
CA ALA A 3 21.30 7.80 -11.78
C ALA A 3 20.57 7.32 -10.51
N ILE A 4 20.48 6.00 -10.26
CA ILE A 4 19.76 5.48 -9.08
C ILE A 4 20.52 5.83 -7.81
N SER A 5 21.84 5.62 -7.77
CA SER A 5 22.67 5.95 -6.61
C SER A 5 22.77 7.45 -6.33
N ALA A 6 22.42 8.32 -7.29
CA ALA A 6 22.31 9.76 -7.08
C ALA A 6 21.01 10.14 -6.35
N VAL A 7 19.99 9.26 -6.38
CA VAL A 7 18.67 9.54 -5.81
C VAL A 7 18.36 8.64 -4.61
N PHE A 8 18.87 7.42 -4.56
CA PHE A 8 18.58 6.40 -3.56
C PHE A 8 19.86 5.76 -3.05
N ASP A 9 19.88 5.40 -1.76
CA ASP A 9 21.01 4.71 -1.12
C ASP A 9 21.30 3.34 -1.75
N SER A 10 20.27 2.71 -2.31
CA SER A 10 20.30 1.37 -2.89
C SER A 10 19.14 1.17 -3.87
N PRO A 11 19.28 0.28 -4.87
CA PRO A 11 18.16 -0.14 -5.71
C PRO A 11 16.97 -0.68 -4.91
N ALA A 12 17.23 -1.35 -3.79
CA ALA A 12 16.19 -1.90 -2.93
C ALA A 12 15.28 -0.82 -2.29
N THR A 13 15.79 0.39 -2.07
CA THR A 13 14.97 1.51 -1.58
C THR A 13 14.04 2.04 -2.69
N LEU A 14 14.52 2.09 -3.94
CA LEU A 14 13.68 2.38 -5.09
C LEU A 14 12.60 1.30 -5.28
N ASP A 15 12.97 0.02 -5.25
CA ASP A 15 12.03 -1.09 -5.39
C ASP A 15 10.95 -1.05 -4.30
N ARG A 16 11.35 -0.72 -3.06
CA ARG A 16 10.42 -0.54 -1.94
C ARG A 16 9.44 0.61 -2.21
N LEU A 17 9.92 1.76 -2.70
CA LEU A 17 9.07 2.90 -3.06
C LEU A 17 8.08 2.53 -4.17
N CYS A 18 8.54 1.83 -5.21
CA CYS A 18 7.71 1.35 -6.30
C CYS A 18 6.63 0.38 -5.80
N ALA A 19 7.01 -0.63 -5.02
CA ALA A 19 6.10 -1.62 -4.48
C ALA A 19 5.02 -0.98 -3.58
N ILE A 20 5.43 -0.15 -2.61
CA ILE A 20 4.48 0.46 -1.68
C ILE A 20 3.57 1.51 -2.35
N SER A 21 3.98 2.05 -3.49
CA SER A 21 3.13 2.96 -4.27
C SER A 21 1.92 2.25 -4.90
N GLY A 22 1.96 0.92 -5.04
CA GLY A 22 0.93 0.14 -5.74
C GLY A 22 0.95 0.37 -7.26
N GLY A 23 2.08 0.78 -7.83
CA GLY A 23 2.17 1.15 -9.26
C GLY A 23 1.42 2.46 -9.60
N HIS A 24 0.87 3.17 -8.61
CA HIS A 24 0.14 4.40 -8.82
C HIS A 24 1.08 5.60 -8.78
N VAL A 25 1.31 6.23 -9.94
CA VAL A 25 2.28 7.34 -10.09
C VAL A 25 2.03 8.49 -9.12
N ARG A 26 0.76 8.82 -8.86
CA ARG A 26 0.39 9.85 -7.88
C ARG A 26 0.91 9.51 -6.48
N ASN A 27 0.72 8.26 -6.04
CA ASN A 27 1.14 7.81 -4.72
C ASN A 27 2.68 7.76 -4.63
N LEU A 28 3.34 7.29 -5.70
CA LEU A 28 4.79 7.31 -5.82
C LEU A 28 5.35 8.73 -5.65
N LEU A 29 4.81 9.71 -6.37
CA LEU A 29 5.26 11.10 -6.29
C LEU A 29 4.99 11.74 -4.92
N VAL A 30 3.87 11.41 -4.28
CA VAL A 30 3.57 11.87 -2.91
C VAL A 30 4.61 11.33 -1.92
N LEU A 31 4.91 10.04 -1.98
CA LEU A 31 5.90 9.41 -1.11
C LEU A 31 7.31 9.96 -1.36
N LEU A 32 7.72 10.07 -2.63
CA LEU A 32 9.01 10.62 -3.02
C LEU A 32 9.18 12.07 -2.54
N ARG A 33 8.18 12.93 -2.82
CA ARG A 33 8.19 14.33 -2.35
C ARG A 33 8.32 14.41 -0.83
N ASN A 34 7.64 13.54 -0.09
CA ASN A 34 7.72 13.53 1.37
C ASN A 34 9.09 13.07 1.89
N CYS A 35 9.81 12.20 1.16
CA CYS A 35 11.19 11.85 1.47
C CYS A 35 12.13 13.05 1.25
N LEU A 36 12.00 13.71 0.09
CA LEU A 36 12.80 14.89 -0.27
C LEU A 36 12.57 16.11 0.64
N ARG A 37 11.47 16.14 1.40
CA ARG A 37 11.23 17.15 2.44
C ARG A 37 11.95 16.86 3.77
N LYS A 38 12.49 15.66 3.94
CA LYS A 38 13.14 15.20 5.18
C LYS A 38 14.65 15.12 5.03
N GLU A 39 15.13 14.72 3.86
CA GLU A 39 16.56 14.60 3.56
C GLU A 39 16.82 14.89 2.08
N ASP A 40 18.02 15.36 1.80
CA ASP A 40 18.53 15.43 0.43
C ASP A 40 18.93 14.03 -0.07
N PRO A 41 18.87 13.77 -1.38
CA PRO A 41 19.38 12.54 -1.94
C PRO A 41 20.87 12.28 -1.62
N PRO A 42 21.30 11.00 -1.53
CA PRO A 42 20.52 9.80 -1.79
C PRO A 42 19.57 9.42 -0.65
N LEU A 43 18.32 9.11 -1.00
CA LEU A 43 17.27 8.77 -0.07
C LEU A 43 17.56 7.44 0.62
N SER A 44 17.53 7.46 1.95
CA SER A 44 17.77 6.32 2.82
C SER A 44 16.54 5.44 2.97
N ARG A 45 16.75 4.13 3.17
CA ARG A 45 15.66 3.20 3.52
C ARG A 45 14.89 3.66 4.77
N THR A 46 15.59 4.18 5.76
CA THR A 46 15.00 4.67 7.03
C THR A 46 14.06 5.86 6.79
N CYS A 47 14.47 6.82 5.95
CA CYS A 47 13.62 7.94 5.59
C CYS A 47 12.35 7.47 4.89
N LEU A 48 12.48 6.59 3.89
CA LEU A 48 11.35 6.03 3.17
C LEU A 48 10.36 5.32 4.11
N GLU A 49 10.83 4.43 4.99
CA GLU A 49 9.95 3.74 5.94
C GLU A 49 9.27 4.72 6.91
N SER A 50 9.95 5.79 7.32
CA SER A 50 9.34 6.83 8.14
C SER A 50 8.21 7.59 7.44
N VAL A 51 8.32 7.79 6.12
CA VAL A 51 7.31 8.42 5.27
C VAL A 51 6.13 7.47 5.06
N ILE A 52 6.41 6.19 4.77
CA ILE A 52 5.38 5.14 4.64
C ILE A 52 4.57 5.04 5.92
N LYS A 53 5.23 4.97 7.09
CA LYS A 53 4.55 4.87 8.40
C LYS A 53 3.63 6.07 8.67
N ARG A 54 4.10 7.30 8.38
CA ARG A 54 3.26 8.50 8.51
C ARG A 54 2.06 8.42 7.58
N ARG A 55 2.27 8.09 6.29
CA ARG A 55 1.17 7.97 5.33
C ARG A 55 0.16 6.91 5.73
N CYS A 56 0.63 5.78 6.26
CA CYS A 56 -0.21 4.71 6.79
C CYS A 56 -1.10 5.21 7.93
N HIS A 57 -0.52 5.90 8.92
CA HIS A 57 -1.30 6.50 10.01
C HIS A 57 -2.34 7.52 9.51
N ASP A 58 -1.97 8.36 8.54
CA ASP A 58 -2.89 9.37 7.98
C ASP A 58 -4.06 8.71 7.26
N LEU A 59 -3.81 7.62 6.52
CA LEU A 59 -4.88 6.87 5.87
C LEU A 59 -5.77 6.16 6.89
N ILE A 60 -5.21 5.43 7.86
CA ILE A 60 -5.99 4.69 8.88
C ILE A 60 -6.96 5.61 9.62
N ARG A 61 -6.52 6.82 9.98
CA ARG A 61 -7.38 7.81 10.68
C ARG A 61 -8.58 8.28 9.88
N ALA A 62 -8.53 8.16 8.56
CA ALA A 62 -9.61 8.59 7.67
C ALA A 62 -10.57 7.44 7.31
N ILE A 63 -10.32 6.22 7.79
CA ILE A 63 -11.14 5.03 7.48
C ILE A 63 -12.15 4.81 8.62
N SER A 64 -13.44 4.76 8.28
CA SER A 64 -14.52 4.38 9.19
C SER A 64 -14.55 2.86 9.45
N ASP A 65 -15.28 2.42 10.47
CA ASP A 65 -15.40 0.98 10.76
C ASP A 65 -16.06 0.19 9.61
N ASP A 66 -17.08 0.75 8.98
CA ASP A 66 -17.73 0.14 7.81
C ASP A 66 -16.76 0.04 6.62
N GLU A 67 -15.98 1.09 6.36
CA GLU A 67 -14.96 1.07 5.31
C GLU A 67 -13.87 0.04 5.58
N TRP A 68 -13.52 -0.22 6.85
CA TRP A 68 -12.60 -1.29 7.21
C TRP A 68 -13.12 -2.68 6.83
N GLU A 69 -14.42 -2.93 6.98
CA GLU A 69 -15.04 -4.19 6.57
C GLU A 69 -14.98 -4.36 5.05
N LEU A 70 -15.32 -3.31 4.30
CA LEU A 70 -15.19 -3.29 2.84
C LEU A 70 -13.74 -3.54 2.39
N LEU A 71 -12.75 -2.90 3.01
CA LEU A 71 -11.35 -3.10 2.68
C LEU A 71 -10.88 -4.54 2.92
N ASN A 72 -11.35 -5.18 3.98
CA ASN A 72 -11.08 -6.60 4.22
C ASN A 72 -11.69 -7.50 3.15
N GLN A 73 -12.91 -7.19 2.69
CA GLN A 73 -13.55 -7.92 1.59
C GLN A 73 -12.78 -7.76 0.28
N VAL A 74 -12.36 -6.52 -0.06
CA VAL A 74 -11.53 -6.25 -1.25
C VAL A 74 -10.20 -6.99 -1.17
N ALA A 75 -9.51 -6.94 -0.03
CA ALA A 75 -8.23 -7.63 0.15
C ALA A 75 -8.36 -9.16 -0.07
N LYS A 76 -9.49 -9.76 0.33
CA LYS A 76 -9.76 -11.19 0.21
C LYS A 76 -10.26 -11.60 -1.17
N HIS A 77 -11.18 -10.84 -1.74
CA HIS A 77 -11.93 -11.24 -2.95
C HIS A 77 -11.46 -10.55 -4.22
N LYS A 78 -10.64 -9.49 -4.10
CA LYS A 78 -10.15 -8.66 -5.21
C LYS A 78 -11.26 -8.03 -6.06
N ILE A 79 -12.45 -7.95 -5.49
CA ILE A 79 -13.67 -7.41 -6.12
C ILE A 79 -14.19 -6.30 -5.22
N LEU A 80 -14.68 -5.23 -5.85
CA LEU A 80 -15.35 -4.12 -5.20
C LEU A 80 -16.81 -4.11 -5.69
N ARG A 81 -17.78 -4.26 -4.77
CA ARG A 81 -19.23 -4.36 -5.08
C ARG A 81 -19.95 -3.10 -4.61
N GLY A 82 -20.94 -2.62 -5.38
CA GLY A 82 -21.72 -1.41 -5.10
C GLY A 82 -21.15 -0.16 -5.79
N GLU A 83 -21.97 0.73 -6.34
CA GLU A 83 -21.50 1.91 -7.08
C GLU A 83 -21.06 3.05 -6.16
N GLU A 84 -21.76 3.33 -5.06
CA GLU A 84 -21.44 4.48 -4.20
C GLU A 84 -20.24 4.22 -3.28
N GLU A 85 -20.21 3.09 -2.58
CA GLU A 85 -19.13 2.71 -1.67
C GLU A 85 -17.82 2.46 -2.42
N SER A 86 -17.90 1.96 -3.65
CA SER A 86 -16.72 1.76 -4.50
C SER A 86 -16.08 3.07 -4.92
N GLN A 87 -16.88 4.07 -5.29
CA GLN A 87 -16.37 5.40 -5.67
C GLN A 87 -15.69 6.09 -4.49
N ILE A 88 -16.20 5.94 -3.27
CA ILE A 88 -15.59 6.53 -2.07
C ILE A 88 -14.20 5.92 -1.82
N LEU A 89 -14.08 4.58 -1.82
CA LEU A 89 -12.80 3.91 -1.57
C LEU A 89 -11.73 4.19 -2.65
N LEU A 90 -12.15 4.33 -3.91
CA LEU A 90 -11.27 4.72 -5.01
C LEU A 90 -10.82 6.19 -4.88
N ARG A 91 -11.73 7.11 -4.56
CA ARG A 91 -11.42 8.54 -4.40
C ARG A 91 -10.52 8.80 -3.18
N SER A 92 -10.67 8.02 -2.12
CA SER A 92 -9.84 8.09 -0.92
C SER A 92 -8.45 7.46 -1.07
N LEU A 93 -8.16 6.82 -2.22
CA LEU A 93 -6.93 6.05 -2.46
C LEU A 93 -6.74 4.92 -1.45
N PHE A 94 -7.82 4.34 -0.93
CA PHE A 94 -7.75 3.16 -0.06
C PHE A 94 -7.71 1.87 -0.87
N VAL A 95 -8.28 1.88 -2.07
CA VAL A 95 -8.29 0.78 -3.03
C VAL A 95 -7.81 1.30 -4.38
N PHE A 96 -7.17 0.42 -5.13
CA PHE A 96 -6.68 0.65 -6.47
C PHE A 96 -7.27 -0.38 -7.43
N GLU A 97 -7.63 0.07 -8.63
CA GLU A 97 -7.95 -0.81 -9.76
C GLU A 97 -6.66 -1.16 -10.50
N TYR A 98 -6.52 -2.45 -10.82
CA TYR A 98 -5.42 -2.97 -11.62
C TYR A 98 -6.00 -3.62 -12.87
N GLN A 99 -5.23 -3.55 -13.95
CA GLN A 99 -5.58 -4.18 -15.21
C GLN A 99 -4.36 -4.86 -15.81
N TYR A 100 -4.52 -6.10 -16.24
CA TYR A 100 -3.48 -6.84 -16.95
C TYR A 100 -4.13 -7.87 -17.89
N HIS A 101 -3.69 -7.90 -19.16
CA HIS A 101 -4.22 -8.79 -20.21
C HIS A 101 -5.76 -8.84 -20.30
N GLY A 102 -6.43 -7.71 -20.09
CA GLY A 102 -7.88 -7.61 -20.16
C GLY A 102 -8.61 -7.97 -18.86
N GLU A 103 -7.94 -8.57 -17.89
CA GLU A 103 -8.49 -8.81 -16.56
C GLU A 103 -8.37 -7.57 -15.69
N ARG A 104 -9.39 -7.32 -14.87
CA ARG A 104 -9.44 -6.21 -13.91
C ARG A 104 -9.70 -6.74 -12.53
N TRP A 105 -8.98 -6.20 -11.55
CA TRP A 105 -9.20 -6.52 -10.15
C TRP A 105 -8.89 -5.32 -9.28
N PHE A 106 -9.37 -5.37 -8.05
CA PHE A 106 -9.13 -4.34 -7.06
C PHE A 106 -8.20 -4.87 -5.98
N ASP A 107 -7.30 -4.03 -5.49
CA ASP A 107 -6.53 -4.33 -4.30
C ASP A 107 -6.41 -3.11 -3.39
N ILE A 108 -6.21 -3.38 -2.10
CA ILE A 108 -6.00 -2.32 -1.14
C ILE A 108 -4.70 -1.57 -1.45
N ASN A 109 -4.67 -0.27 -1.16
CA ASN A 109 -3.46 0.53 -1.24
C ASN A 109 -2.36 -0.14 -0.40
N PRO A 110 -1.19 -0.51 -0.95
CA PRO A 110 -0.17 -1.25 -0.22
C PRO A 110 0.31 -0.55 1.05
N VAL A 111 0.21 0.79 1.13
CA VAL A 111 0.51 1.53 2.36
C VAL A 111 -0.35 1.07 3.54
N LEU A 112 -1.61 0.69 3.30
CA LEU A 112 -2.51 0.20 4.34
C LEU A 112 -2.09 -1.18 4.87
N THR A 113 -1.41 -2.00 4.08
CA THR A 113 -0.91 -3.32 4.53
C THR A 113 0.13 -3.20 5.65
N GLU A 114 0.71 -2.01 5.84
CA GLU A 114 1.62 -1.72 6.95
C GLU A 114 0.92 -1.54 8.30
N ALA A 115 -0.40 -1.38 8.30
CA ALA A 115 -1.20 -1.29 9.52
C ALA A 115 -1.19 -2.61 10.30
N GLU A 116 -1.12 -2.55 11.63
CA GLU A 116 -1.18 -3.74 12.49
C GLU A 116 -2.44 -4.59 12.24
N LYS A 117 -3.57 -3.94 11.93
CA LYS A 117 -4.85 -4.61 11.59
C LYS A 117 -4.73 -5.55 10.38
N PHE A 118 -3.86 -5.22 9.41
CA PHE A 118 -3.56 -6.11 8.27
C PHE A 118 -2.41 -7.08 8.56
N LYS A 119 -1.41 -6.69 9.37
CA LYS A 119 -0.30 -7.59 9.77
C LYS A 119 -0.75 -8.76 10.65
N ALA A 120 -1.77 -8.56 11.49
CA ALA A 120 -2.37 -9.62 12.31
C ALA A 120 -3.12 -10.67 11.47
N THR A 121 -3.88 -10.23 10.46
CA THR A 121 -4.63 -11.11 9.55
C THR A 121 -3.71 -11.98 8.70
N SER A 122 -2.57 -11.45 8.26
CA SER A 122 -1.53 -12.22 7.53
C SER A 122 -0.87 -13.31 8.37
N ARG A 123 -0.70 -13.08 9.69
CA ARG A 123 -0.13 -14.07 10.62
C ARG A 123 -1.10 -15.20 10.95
N LEU A 124 -2.40 -14.91 11.06
CA LEU A 124 -3.44 -15.92 11.26
C LEU A 124 -3.57 -16.88 10.05
N ASN A 125 -3.45 -16.34 8.84
CA ASN A 125 -3.50 -17.14 7.60
C ASN A 125 -2.28 -18.07 7.41
N LEU A 126 -1.12 -17.74 7.99
CA LEU A 126 0.06 -18.63 8.00
C LEU A 126 -0.09 -19.75 9.04
N GLY A 127 -0.66 -19.45 10.21
CA GLY A 127 -0.92 -20.44 11.27
C GLY A 127 -1.92 -21.51 10.86
N GLN A 128 -2.97 -21.13 10.11
CA GLN A 128 -3.97 -22.08 9.60
C GLN A 128 -3.46 -22.95 8.43
N ARG A 129 -2.46 -22.49 7.67
CA ARG A 129 -1.81 -23.30 6.61
C ARG A 129 -0.79 -24.31 7.15
N ILE A 130 -0.19 -24.06 8.30
CA ILE A 130 0.79 -24.99 8.92
C ILE A 130 0.10 -25.99 9.86
N PHE A 131 -1.09 -25.67 10.40
CA PHE A 131 -1.82 -26.54 11.34
C PHE A 131 -3.22 -26.98 10.87
N GLY A 132 -3.57 -26.77 9.60
CA GLY A 132 -4.82 -27.28 9.02
C GLY A 132 -4.72 -28.76 8.66
N LYS A 133 -5.12 -29.62 9.61
CA LYS A 133 -5.61 -30.97 9.34
C LYS A 133 -6.95 -30.88 8.59
N GLU A 134 -7.03 -31.47 7.41
CA GLU A 134 -7.84 -32.66 7.07
C GLU A 134 -7.47 -33.14 5.66
#